data_AF-A0A954SRV1-F1
#
_entry.id   AF-A0A954SRV1-F1
#
_cell.length_a   1.000
_cell.length_b   1.000
_cell.length_c   1.000
_cell.angle_alpha   90.00
_cell.angle_beta   90.00
_cell.angle_gamma   90.00
#
_symmetry.space_group_name_H-M   'P 1'
#
loop_
_entity.id
_entity.type
_entity.pdbx_description
1 polymer ?
#
loop_
_entity_poly.entity_id
_entity_poly.type
_entity_poly.pdbx_seq_one_letter_code
_entity_poly.pdbx_strand_id
1 'polypeptide(L)'
;MTDSHRPTEYTELTEDQMLRINRLCDQFESEWKAGQHPSIETTLQKLPPADRTAALAELLPLEIEYRRRDGTELRFDEYATRFPSLDRTWLAGLL
;
A
#
# COMPACT_ATOMS: atom_id res chain seq x y z
N MET A 1 -5.92 20.18 13.24
CA MET A 1 -5.68 18.79 13.67
C MET A 1 -6.18 17.92 12.54
N THR A 2 -5.35 17.69 11.53
CA THR A 2 -5.72 16.88 10.37
C THR A 2 -5.64 15.43 10.79
N ASP A 3 -6.80 14.84 11.05
CA ASP A 3 -6.98 13.41 11.21
C ASP A 3 -6.63 12.77 9.86
N SER A 4 -5.36 12.37 9.71
CA SER A 4 -4.85 11.72 8.51
C SER A 4 -5.31 10.27 8.58
N HIS A 5 -6.60 10.06 8.27
CA HIS A 5 -7.27 8.78 8.46
C HIS A 5 -6.73 7.79 7.43
N ARG A 6 -5.92 6.84 7.89
CA ARG A 6 -5.50 5.72 7.06
C ARG A 6 -6.77 5.00 6.57
N PRO A 7 -6.87 4.59 5.29
CA PRO A 7 -8.09 3.98 4.75
C PRO A 7 -8.58 2.71 5.44
N THR A 8 -7.82 2.17 6.39
CA THR A 8 -8.20 0.99 7.17
C THR A 8 -7.78 1.13 8.61
N GLU A 9 -8.77 1.35 9.48
CA GLU A 9 -8.59 1.02 10.88
C GLU A 9 -8.55 -0.52 11.00
N TYR A 10 -7.44 -1.04 11.51
CA TYR A 10 -7.24 -2.48 11.72
C TYR A 10 -8.30 -3.11 12.65
N THR A 11 -9.06 -2.30 13.39
CA THR A 11 -10.10 -2.72 14.33
C THR A 11 -11.25 -3.48 13.67
N GLU A 12 -11.44 -3.37 12.35
CA GLU A 12 -12.51 -4.07 11.61
C GLU A 12 -12.06 -5.39 10.94
N LEU A 13 -10.77 -5.73 10.98
CA LEU A 13 -10.24 -6.93 10.33
C LEU A 13 -10.28 -8.13 11.26
N THR A 14 -10.59 -9.31 10.72
CA THR A 14 -10.39 -10.57 11.45
C THR A 14 -8.91 -10.92 11.54
N GLU A 15 -8.54 -11.76 12.52
CA GLU A 15 -7.16 -12.26 12.65
C GLU A 15 -6.67 -12.91 11.35
N ASP A 16 -7.52 -13.69 10.69
CA ASP A 16 -7.19 -14.33 9.41
C ASP A 16 -6.92 -13.33 8.29
N GLN A 17 -7.65 -12.21 8.25
CA GLN A 17 -7.40 -11.12 7.29
C GLN A 17 -6.06 -10.45 7.59
N MET A 18 -5.80 -10.09 8.85
CA MET A 18 -4.53 -9.51 9.28
C MET A 18 -3.35 -10.41 8.92
N LEU A 19 -3.44 -11.72 9.20
CA LEU A 19 -2.38 -12.68 8.91
C LEU A 19 -2.14 -12.86 7.40
N ARG A 20 -3.17 -12.73 6.56
CA ARG A 20 -2.99 -12.75 5.10
C ARG A 20 -2.31 -11.49 4.61
N ILE A 21 -2.74 -10.33 5.09
CA ILE A 21 -2.19 -9.04 4.70
C ILE A 21 -0.73 -8.92 5.14
N ASN A 22 -0.40 -9.30 6.38
CA ASN A 22 0.97 -9.28 6.88
C ASN A 22 1.90 -10.15 6.01
N ARG A 23 1.49 -11.39 5.68
CA ARG A 23 2.27 -12.27 4.79
C ARG A 23 2.45 -11.68 3.40
N LEU A 24 1.45 -10.97 2.88
CA LEU A 24 1.54 -10.31 1.59
C LEU A 24 2.53 -9.14 1.63
N CYS A 25 2.51 -8.34 2.70
CA CYS A 25 3.45 -7.25 2.92
C CYS A 25 4.89 -7.77 3.06
N ASP A 26 5.11 -8.84 3.83
CA ASP A 26 6.43 -9.46 3.99
C ASP A 26 7.01 -9.91 2.62
N GLN A 27 6.18 -10.55 1.80
CA GLN A 27 6.56 -10.98 0.45
C GLN A 27 6.88 -9.77 -0.44
N PHE A 28 6.03 -8.74 -0.43
CA PHE A 28 6.20 -7.53 -1.21
C PHE A 28 7.49 -6.79 -0.83
N GLU A 29 7.76 -6.62 0.46
CA GLU A 29 9.03 -6.06 0.94
C GLU A 29 10.24 -6.89 0.52
N SER A 30 10.16 -8.22 0.59
CA SER A 30 11.26 -9.09 0.19
C SER A 30 11.58 -8.95 -1.30
N GLU A 31 10.57 -8.78 -2.15
CA GLU A 31 10.74 -8.54 -3.58
C GLU A 31 11.44 -7.20 -3.82
N TRP A 32 11.01 -6.12 -3.15
CA TRP A 32 11.71 -4.83 -3.18
C TRP A 32 13.17 -4.92 -2.71
N LYS A 33 13.44 -5.58 -1.58
CA LYS A 33 14.80 -5.78 -1.06
C LYS A 33 15.70 -6.57 -2.02
N ALA A 34 15.12 -7.41 -2.88
CA ALA A 34 15.83 -8.16 -3.91
C ALA A 34 16.04 -7.34 -5.21
N GLY A 35 15.74 -6.04 -5.21
CA GLY A 35 15.84 -5.17 -6.38
C GLY A 35 14.75 -5.45 -7.43
N GLN A 36 13.66 -6.12 -7.05
CA GLN A 36 12.48 -6.22 -7.89
C GLN A 36 11.57 -5.01 -7.65
N HIS A 37 10.69 -4.74 -8.61
CA HIS A 37 9.71 -3.66 -8.53
C HIS A 37 8.29 -4.23 -8.66
N PRO A 38 7.78 -4.95 -7.63
CA PRO A 38 6.46 -5.55 -7.70
C PRO A 38 5.36 -4.48 -7.78
N SER A 39 4.36 -4.74 -8.62
CA SER A 39 3.17 -3.87 -8.74
C SER A 39 2.18 -4.18 -7.61
N ILE A 40 1.74 -3.12 -6.92
CA ILE A 40 0.65 -3.19 -5.93
C ILE A 40 -0.61 -3.79 -6.57
N GLU A 41 -0.98 -3.36 -7.78
CA GLU A 41 -2.19 -3.80 -8.49
C GLU A 41 -2.19 -5.32 -8.71
N THR A 42 -1.07 -5.87 -9.20
CA THR A 42 -0.90 -7.32 -9.38
C THR A 42 -0.91 -8.06 -8.04
N THR A 43 -0.33 -7.44 -7.00
CA THR A 43 -0.28 -8.02 -5.65
C THR A 43 -1.67 -8.09 -5.01
N LEU A 44 -2.49 -7.06 -5.16
CA LEU A 44 -3.87 -7.01 -4.67
C LEU A 44 -4.80 -8.02 -5.35
N GLN A 45 -4.54 -8.38 -6.61
CA GLN A 45 -5.33 -9.39 -7.32
C GLN A 45 -5.23 -10.78 -6.68
N LYS A 46 -4.16 -11.06 -5.91
CA LYS A 46 -3.97 -12.31 -5.16
C LYS A 46 -4.90 -12.42 -3.94
N LEU A 47 -5.56 -11.33 -3.54
CA LEU A 47 -6.44 -11.28 -2.38
C LEU A 47 -7.93 -11.28 -2.74
N PRO A 48 -8.79 -11.77 -1.83
CA PRO A 48 -10.23 -11.53 -1.87
C PRO A 48 -10.53 -10.02 -1.94
N PRO A 49 -11.56 -9.57 -2.67
CA PRO A 49 -11.89 -8.15 -2.79
C PRO A 49 -12.06 -7.42 -1.45
N ALA A 50 -12.60 -8.09 -0.44
CA ALA A 50 -12.80 -7.54 0.90
C ALA A 50 -11.49 -7.17 1.61
N ASP A 51 -10.37 -7.81 1.27
CA ASP A 51 -9.08 -7.59 1.93
C ASP A 51 -8.24 -6.52 1.20
N ARG A 52 -8.64 -6.13 -0.04
CA ARG A 52 -7.80 -5.30 -0.93
C ARG A 52 -7.62 -3.87 -0.44
N THR A 53 -8.66 -3.26 0.13
CA THR A 53 -8.55 -1.88 0.64
C THR A 53 -7.54 -1.81 1.79
N ALA A 54 -7.61 -2.77 2.71
CA ALA A 54 -6.65 -2.90 3.80
C ALA A 54 -5.23 -3.15 3.29
N ALA A 55 -5.07 -4.14 2.41
CA ALA A 55 -3.77 -4.42 1.83
C ALA A 55 -3.19 -3.22 1.06
N LEU A 56 -4.01 -2.45 0.32
CA LEU A 56 -3.54 -1.26 -0.38
C LEU A 56 -2.98 -0.22 0.59
N ALA A 57 -3.66 0.00 1.72
CA ALA A 57 -3.21 0.94 2.75
C ALA A 57 -1.89 0.51 3.42
N GLU A 58 -1.55 -0.78 3.40
CA GLU A 58 -0.25 -1.32 3.83
C GLU A 58 0.83 -1.26 2.75
N LEU A 59 0.50 -1.67 1.53
CA LEU A 59 1.47 -1.84 0.45
C LEU A 59 1.95 -0.50 -0.12
N LEU A 60 1.08 0.52 -0.15
CA LEU A 60 1.41 1.80 -0.75
C LEU A 60 2.55 2.55 -0.03
N PRO A 61 2.55 2.70 1.31
CA PRO A 61 3.70 3.24 2.03
C PRO A 61 5.00 2.48 1.77
N LEU A 62 4.93 1.14 1.63
CA LEU A 62 6.10 0.32 1.34
C LEU A 62 6.69 0.63 -0.03
N GLU A 63 5.86 0.64 -1.09
CA GLU A 63 6.31 0.99 -2.44
C GLU A 63 6.95 2.39 -2.48
N ILE A 64 6.30 3.37 -1.84
CA ILE A 64 6.81 4.75 -1.77
C ILE A 64 8.18 4.79 -1.08
N GLU A 65 8.32 4.11 0.07
CA GLU A 65 9.57 4.07 0.82
C GLU A 65 10.71 3.43 0.02
N TYR A 66 10.47 2.29 -0.63
CA TYR A 66 11.51 1.63 -1.43
C TYR A 66 11.85 2.42 -2.69
N ARG A 67 10.87 2.97 -3.41
CA ARG A 67 11.13 3.84 -4.56
C ARG A 67 11.93 5.09 -4.16
N ARG A 68 11.65 5.68 -3.00
CA ARG A 68 12.44 6.81 -2.45
C ARG A 68 13.89 6.42 -2.20
N ARG A 69 14.14 5.23 -1.63
CA ARG A 69 15.49 4.71 -1.38
C ARG A 69 16.27 4.45 -2.66
N ASP A 70 15.59 3.99 -3.71
CA ASP A 70 16.18 3.76 -5.03
C ASP A 70 16.34 5.04 -5.86
N GLY A 71 15.97 6.21 -5.31
CA GLY A 71 16.06 7.50 -5.99
C GLY A 71 15.07 7.67 -7.14
N THR A 72 14.01 6.85 -7.18
CA THR A 72 12.95 6.97 -8.17
C THR A 72 12.07 8.18 -7.86
N GLU A 73 11.72 8.95 -8.88
CA GLU A 73 10.81 10.09 -8.72
C GLU A 73 9.42 9.62 -8.27
N LEU A 74 8.94 10.19 -7.16
CA LEU A 74 7.64 9.94 -6.60
C LEU A 74 6.69 11.08 -6.99
N ARG A 75 5.63 10.79 -7.74
CA ARG A 75 4.71 11.80 -8.25
C ARG A 75 3.30 11.60 -7.71
N PHE A 76 2.76 12.63 -7.08
CA PHE A 76 1.38 12.61 -6.57
C PHE A 76 0.36 12.21 -7.64
N ASP A 77 0.46 12.80 -8.84
CA ASP A 77 -0.47 12.52 -9.94
C ASP A 77 -0.42 11.06 -10.41
N GLU A 78 0.76 10.41 -10.32
CA GLU A 78 0.91 8.99 -10.67
C GLU A 78 0.05 8.14 -9.73
N TYR A 79 0.23 8.33 -8.42
CA TYR A 79 -0.49 7.57 -7.40
C TYR A 79 -1.98 7.92 -7.36
N ALA A 80 -2.35 9.18 -7.56
CA ALA A 80 -3.74 9.60 -7.64
C ALA A 80 -4.46 9.05 -8.87
N THR A 81 -3.73 8.80 -9.97
CA THR A 81 -4.29 8.16 -11.17
C THR A 81 -4.40 6.65 -11.01
N ARG A 82 -3.38 6.01 -10.43
CA ARG A 82 -3.36 4.55 -10.17
C ARG A 82 -4.41 4.14 -9.15
N PHE A 83 -4.64 4.95 -8.13
CA PHE A 83 -5.54 4.65 -7.02
C PHE A 83 -6.53 5.80 -6.77
N PRO A 84 -7.50 6.00 -7.68
CA PRO A 84 -8.40 7.15 -7.66
C PRO A 84 -9.38 7.15 -6.47
N SER A 85 -9.54 6.02 -5.79
CA SER A 85 -10.40 5.86 -4.61
C SER A 85 -9.70 6.22 -3.29
N LEU A 86 -8.41 6.53 -3.31
CA LEU A 86 -7.68 6.90 -2.09
C LEU A 86 -8.04 8.32 -1.66
N ASP A 87 -8.05 8.52 -0.34
CA ASP A 87 -8.08 9.86 0.20
C ASP A 87 -6.81 10.63 -0.23
N ARG A 88 -7.02 11.79 -0.84
CA ARG A 88 -5.95 12.61 -1.40
C ARG A 88 -5.09 13.27 -0.32
N THR A 89 -5.65 13.51 0.86
CA THR A 89 -4.92 14.10 1.99
C THR A 89 -3.95 13.09 2.56
N TRP A 90 -4.41 11.86 2.78
CA TRP A 90 -3.56 10.75 3.19
C TRP A 90 -2.45 10.48 2.17
N LEU A 91 -2.79 10.39 0.87
CA LEU A 91 -1.80 10.19 -0.18
C LEU A 91 -0.75 11.30 -0.22
N ALA A 92 -1.17 12.57 -0.08
CA ALA A 92 -0.25 13.70 -0.04
C ALA A 92 0.69 13.66 1.17
N GLY A 93 0.29 13.05 2.28
CA GLY A 93 1.14 12.87 3.47
C GLY A 93 2.20 11.77 3.34
N LEU A 94 2.08 10.86 2.36
CA LEU A 94 3.05 9.78 2.14
C LEU A 94 4.25 10.21 1.27
N LEU A 95 4.03 11.16 0.35
CA LEU A 95 4.99 11.61 -0.65
C LEU A 95 5.87 12.74 -0.11
#